data_AF-S4Y4N9-F1
#
_entry.id   AF-S4Y4N9-F1
#
_cell.length_a   1.000
_cell.length_b   1.000
_cell.length_c   1.000
_cell.angle_alpha   90.00
_cell.angle_beta   90.00
_cell.angle_gamma   90.00
#
_symmetry.space_group_name_H-M   'P 1'
#
loop_
_entity.id
_entity.type
_entity.pdbx_description
1 polymer ?
#
loop_
_entity_poly.entity_id
_entity_poly.type
_entity_poly.pdbx_seq_one_letter_code
_entity_poly.pdbx_strand_id
1 'polypeptide(L)' 'MPSHSFNANHAALLLKLLTANLMRRYVLDHVPHLASWRTPWLRRALILVPGRLARSARGTKLHVPERSQLARWLN' A
#
# COMPACT_ATOMS: atom_id res chain seq x y z
N MET A 1 -6.00 6.92 -11.99
CA MET A 1 -6.82 7.03 -13.19
C MET A 1 -8.25 7.26 -12.75
N PRO A 2 -8.83 8.45 -12.98
CA PRO A 2 -10.25 8.66 -12.77
C PRO A 2 -11.04 7.74 -13.72
N SER A 3 -12.10 7.14 -13.21
CA SER A 3 -13.07 6.36 -13.99
C SER A 3 -14.25 7.24 -14.39
N HIS A 4 -14.98 6.86 -15.44
CA HIS A 4 -16.28 7.49 -15.76
C HIS A 4 -17.36 7.13 -14.71
N SER A 5 -17.16 6.08 -13.91
CA SER A 5 -18.09 5.70 -12.85
C SER A 5 -17.85 6.52 -11.59
N PHE A 6 -18.86 7.30 -11.18
CA PHE A 6 -18.86 8.04 -9.92
C PHE A 6 -18.65 7.12 -8.72
N ASN A 7 -19.36 5.99 -8.66
CA ASN A 7 -19.23 5.02 -7.58
C ASN A 7 -17.82 4.42 -7.51
N ALA A 8 -17.19 4.15 -8.65
CA ALA A 8 -15.81 3.68 -8.68
C ALA A 8 -14.84 4.73 -8.15
N ASN A 9 -15.03 6.01 -8.52
CA ASN A 9 -14.22 7.11 -8.00
C ASN A 9 -14.42 7.33 -6.50
N HIS A 10 -15.66 7.22 -6.02
CA HIS A 10 -15.99 7.31 -4.60
C HIS A 10 -15.33 6.17 -3.81
N ALA A 11 -15.47 4.92 -4.25
CA ALA A 11 -14.79 3.78 -3.63
C ALA A 11 -13.26 3.97 -3.61
N ALA A 12 -12.68 4.49 -4.70
CA ALA A 12 -11.26 4.80 -4.75
C ALA A 12 -10.85 5.93 -3.77
N LEU A 13 -11.70 6.93 -3.55
CA LEU A 13 -11.49 7.97 -2.55
C LEU A 13 -11.50 7.38 -1.13
N LEU A 14 -12.49 6.56 -0.80
CA LEU A 14 -12.59 5.90 0.50
C LEU A 14 -11.36 5.03 0.78
N LEU A 15 -10.91 4.27 -0.21
CA LEU A 15 -9.70 3.44 -0.07
C LEU A 15 -8.45 4.29 0.17
N LYS A 16 -8.33 5.45 -0.51
CA LYS A 16 -7.22 6.38 -0.29
C LYS A 16 -7.26 6.96 1.13
N LEU A 17 -8.43 7.36 1.62
CA LEU A 17 -8.60 7.89 2.98
C LEU A 17 -8.29 6.83 4.04
N LEU A 18 -8.78 5.61 3.86
CA LEU A 18 -8.48 4.49 4.76
C LEU A 18 -6.97 4.24 4.83
N THR A 19 -6.32 4.09 3.68
CA THR A 19 -4.87 3.87 3.60
C THR A 19 -4.09 5.01 4.27
N ALA A 20 -4.53 6.25 4.04
CA ALA A 20 -3.96 7.45 4.62
C ALA A 20 -4.07 7.49 6.15
N ASN A 21 -5.22 7.08 6.71
CA ASN A 21 -5.45 7.02 8.15
C ASN A 21 -4.67 5.88 8.82
N LEU A 22 -4.69 4.68 8.22
CA LEU A 22 -3.93 3.53 8.72
C LEU A 22 -2.44 3.81 8.76
N MET A 23 -1.88 4.41 7.69
CA MET A 23 -0.47 4.78 7.67
C MET A 23 -0.12 5.80 8.75
N ARG A 24 -0.98 6.79 9.01
CA ARG A 24 -0.75 7.80 10.05
C ARG A 24 -0.79 7.18 11.44
N ARG A 25 -1.78 6.34 11.71
CA ARG A 25 -1.90 5.62 12.98
C ARG A 25 -0.67 4.74 13.23
N TYR A 26 -0.27 3.94 12.23
CA TYR A 26 0.94 3.12 12.33
C TYR A 26 2.20 3.94 12.63
N VAL A 27 2.35 5.10 11.99
CA VAL A 27 3.49 5.99 12.24
C VAL A 27 3.50 6.50 13.68
N LEU A 28 2.36 6.95 14.19
CA LEU A 28 2.25 7.43 15.57
C LEU A 28 2.51 6.32 16.58
N ASP A 29 2.02 5.10 16.32
CA ASP A 29 2.13 3.98 17.24
C ASP A 29 3.54 3.34 17.26
N HIS A 30 4.22 3.25 16.10
CA HIS A 30 5.47 2.48 15.98
C HIS A 30 6.71 3.30 15.67
N VAL A 31 6.58 4.43 14.98
CA VAL A 31 7.73 5.24 14.49
C VAL A 31 7.44 6.75 14.63
N PRO A 32 7.18 7.25 15.84
CA PRO A 32 6.69 8.61 16.06
C PRO A 32 7.67 9.70 15.58
N HIS A 33 8.97 9.39 15.50
CA HIS A 33 9.99 10.29 14.96
C HIS A 33 9.77 10.65 13.47
N LEU A 34 8.97 9.86 12.73
CA LEU A 34 8.58 10.13 11.34
C LEU A 34 7.22 10.83 11.22
N ALA A 35 6.56 11.20 12.32
CA ALA A 35 5.19 11.74 12.28
C ALA A 35 5.06 13.04 11.46
N SER A 36 6.12 13.84 11.35
CA SER A 36 6.15 15.06 10.55
C SER A 36 6.31 14.80 9.04
N TRP A 37 6.63 13.57 8.64
CA TRP A 37 6.94 13.24 7.25
C TRP A 37 5.69 13.16 6.38
N ARG A 38 5.82 13.60 5.13
CA ARG A 38 4.74 13.47 4.14
C ARG A 38 4.61 12.02 3.65
N THR A 39 3.39 11.63 3.25
CA THR A 39 3.05 10.28 2.78
C THR A 39 4.00 9.69 1.72
N PRO A 40 4.52 10.44 0.72
CA PRO A 40 5.47 9.88 -0.25
C PRO A 40 6.78 9.39 0.39
N TRP A 41 7.30 10.12 1.39
CA TRP A 41 8.52 9.76 2.10
C TRP A 41 8.28 8.60 3.08
N LEU A 42 7.17 8.66 3.81
CA LEU A 42 6.72 7.55 4.66
C LEU A 42 6.60 6.24 3.88
N ARG A 43 6.04 6.28 2.66
CA ARG A 43 5.94 5.10 1.81
C ARG A 43 7.31 4.50 1.50
N ARG A 44 8.29 5.33 1.14
CA ARG A 44 9.65 4.87 0.83
C ARG A 44 10.37 4.31 2.06
N ALA A 45 10.15 4.91 3.23
CA ALA A 45 10.77 4.48 4.47
C ALA A 45 10.14 3.21 5.06
N LEU A 46 8.82 3.08 4.98
CA LEU A 46 8.07 2.03 5.68
C LEU A 46 7.70 0.84 4.78
N ILE A 47 7.52 1.07 3.48
CA ILE A 47 7.25 -0.03 2.52
C ILE A 47 8.58 -0.50 1.96
N LEU A 48 9.26 -1.36 2.74
CA LEU A 48 10.59 -1.89 2.42
C LEU A 48 10.58 -2.87 1.24
N VAL A 49 9.44 -3.54 1.01
CA VAL A 49 9.28 -4.52 -0.06
C VAL A 49 8.21 -4.04 -1.03
N PRO A 50 8.58 -3.34 -2.11
CA PRO A 50 7.63 -2.96 -3.14
C PRO A 50 7.15 -4.21 -3.90
N GLY A 51 5.93 -4.65 -3.62
CA GLY A 51 5.27 -5.73 -4.35
C GLY A 51 4.34 -5.21 -5.45
N ARG A 52 4.20 -5.96 -6.54
CA ARG A 52 3.18 -5.76 -7.57
C ARG A 52 2.10 -6.83 -7.44
N LEU A 53 0.88 -6.41 -7.15
CA LEU A 53 -0.29 -7.29 -7.17
C LEU A 53 -0.79 -7.41 -8.62
N ALA A 54 -0.65 -8.59 -9.22
CA ALA A 54 -1.23 -8.92 -10.52
C ALA A 54 -2.55 -9.65 -10.32
N ARG A 55 -3.63 -9.13 -10.91
CA ARG A 55 -4.94 -9.79 -10.89
C ARG A 55 -5.28 -10.28 -12.29
N SER A 56 -5.64 -11.55 -12.40
CA SER A 56 -6.11 -12.20 -13.63
C SER A 56 -7.45 -12.89 -13.38
N ALA A 57 -8.13 -13.33 -14.45
CA ALA A 57 -9.34 -14.14 -14.32
C ALA A 57 -9.09 -15.46 -13.54
N ARG A 58 -7.85 -15.95 -13.52
CA ARG A 58 -7.44 -17.18 -12.84
C ARG A 58 -6.97 -16.95 -11.40
N GLY A 59 -7.04 -15.73 -10.88
CA GLY A 59 -6.70 -15.40 -9.50
C GLY A 59 -5.79 -14.18 -9.33
N THR A 60 -5.43 -13.92 -8.08
CA THR A 60 -4.58 -12.81 -7.68
C THR A 60 -3.21 -13.34 -7.29
N LYS A 61 -2.13 -12.84 -7.91
CA LYS A 61 -0.74 -13.16 -7.59
C LYS A 61 0.00 -11.91 -7.10
N LEU A 62 0.82 -12.06 -6.07
CA LEU A 62 1.67 -10.99 -5.56
C LEU A 62 3.12 -11.25 -6.00
N HIS A 63 3.63 -10.38 -6.86
CA HIS A 63 5.04 -10.38 -7.26
C HIS A 63 5.83 -9.52 -6.29
N VAL A 64 6.85 -10.08 -5.66
CA VAL A 64 7.78 -9.37 -4.78
C VAL A 64 9.21 -9.62 -5.25
N PRO A 65 10.18 -8.76 -4.92
CA PRO A 65 11.60 -9.02 -5.18
C PRO A 65 12.01 -10.38 -4.60
N GLU A 66 12.72 -11.21 -5.37
CA GLU A 66 13.08 -12.59 -5.00
C GLU A 66 13.85 -12.68 -3.67
N ARG A 67 14.66 -11.65 -3.37
CA ARG A 67 15.43 -11.59 -2.12
C ARG A 67 14.62 -11.13 -0.91
N SER A 68 13.37 -10.72 -1.10
CA SER A 68 12.53 -10.28 0.01
C SER A 68 12.14 -11.46 0.91
N GLN A 69 12.03 -11.22 2.21
CA GLN A 69 11.54 -12.25 3.14
C GLN A 69 10.15 -12.75 2.72
N LEU A 70 9.30 -11.86 2.22
CA LEU A 70 7.96 -12.19 1.71
C LEU A 70 7.98 -13.17 0.53
N ALA A 71 8.99 -13.14 -0.35
CA ALA A 71 9.10 -14.09 -1.46
C ALA A 71 9.23 -15.53 -0.96
N ARG A 72 9.87 -15.74 0.19
CA ARG A 72 10.04 -17.07 0.80
C ARG A 72 8.73 -17.66 1.32
N TRP A 73 7.77 -16.81 1.69
CA TRP A 73 6.46 -17.23 2.21
C TRP A 73 5.44 -17.46 1.09
N LEU A 74 5.71 -16.97 -0.12
CA LEU A 74 4.78 -17.03 -1.27
C LEU A 74 5.12 -18.16 -2.26
N ASN A 75 6.29 -18.78 -2.13
CA ASN A 75 6.72 -19.98 -2.86
C ASN A 75 6.41 -21.23 -2.06
#